data_AF-A0A090VEY4-F1
#
_entry.id   AF-A0A090VEY4-F1
#
_cell.length_a   1.000
_cell.length_b   1.000
_cell.length_c   1.000
_cell.angle_alpha   90.00
_cell.angle_beta   90.00
_cell.angle_gamma   90.00
#
_symmetry.space_group_name_H-M   'P 1'
#
loop_
_entity.id
_entity.type
_entity.pdbx_description
1 polymer ?
#
loop_
_entity_poly.entity_id
_entity_poly.type
_entity_poly.pdbx_seq_one_letter_code
_entity_poly.pdbx_strand_id
1 'polypeptide(L)'
;MGLKLTHGYSMFNKVLISDDLGVINQGVSTILKNLNIENVFKVQYCDEAYLKIKKAKLDNEPFDLLITDLSFVCDHREQKLKSGEDLITLVRKKHPDVNVIAYSVDDRLQQVRRLVALGINGYVCKGRNGVSELSQAVQSVYEGKRYFSPKIAKALDNKSNLEIDIFDVELLRNISIGKSQEEISAIFKEKGASASSLSSIEKRLNKLKIQLNSKNTIHLIAIAKDLGLI
;
A
#
# COMPACT_ATOMS: atom_id res chain seq x y z
N MET A 1 18.74 -14.52 -44.25
CA MET A 1 18.58 -15.45 -43.11
C MET A 1 19.18 -14.76 -41.89
N GLY A 2 18.41 -13.86 -41.28
CA GLY A 2 18.88 -13.06 -40.13
C GLY A 2 18.39 -13.71 -38.84
N LEU A 3 19.30 -14.35 -38.11
CA LEU A 3 19.08 -14.79 -36.74
C LEU A 3 18.82 -13.55 -35.88
N LYS A 4 17.56 -13.31 -35.51
CA LYS A 4 17.23 -12.43 -34.38
C LYS A 4 17.75 -13.13 -33.12
N LEU A 5 18.89 -12.69 -32.64
CA LEU A 5 19.37 -12.97 -31.30
C LEU A 5 18.35 -12.39 -30.31
N THR A 6 17.45 -13.25 -29.81
CA THR A 6 16.60 -12.93 -28.67
C THR A 6 17.53 -12.74 -27.47
N HIS A 7 17.83 -11.49 -27.14
CA HIS A 7 18.47 -11.16 -25.88
C HIS A 7 17.54 -11.65 -24.77
N GLY A 8 17.93 -12.72 -24.10
CA GLY A 8 17.24 -13.17 -22.90
C GLY A 8 17.36 -12.07 -21.86
N TYR A 9 16.31 -11.29 -21.67
CA TYR A 9 16.18 -10.45 -20.49
C TYR A 9 16.17 -11.42 -19.31
N SER A 10 17.24 -11.44 -18.51
CA SER A 10 17.21 -12.21 -17.26
C SER A 10 16.09 -11.62 -16.42
N MET A 11 15.09 -12.37 -15.96
CA MET A 11 14.07 -11.81 -15.07
C MET A 11 14.61 -11.74 -13.64
N PHE A 12 13.80 -11.33 -12.67
CA PHE A 12 14.17 -11.46 -11.25
C PHE A 12 14.64 -12.88 -10.94
N ASN A 13 15.75 -12.99 -10.22
CA ASN A 13 16.33 -14.29 -9.92
C ASN A 13 15.63 -14.88 -8.69
N LYS A 14 15.60 -14.15 -7.57
CA LYS A 14 15.11 -14.66 -6.27
C LYS A 14 13.87 -13.88 -5.80
N VAL A 15 12.71 -14.53 -5.82
CA VAL A 15 11.42 -13.89 -5.50
C VAL A 15 10.77 -14.52 -4.27
N LEU A 16 10.21 -13.69 -3.40
CA LEU A 16 9.41 -14.12 -2.24
C LEU A 16 7.94 -13.72 -2.43
N ILE A 17 7.04 -14.67 -2.23
CA ILE A 17 5.60 -14.46 -2.19
C ILE A 17 5.12 -14.64 -0.75
N SER A 18 4.36 -13.68 -0.24
CA SER A 18 3.78 -13.68 1.10
C SER A 18 2.27 -13.48 1.03
N ASP A 19 1.51 -14.54 1.32
CA ASP A 19 0.04 -14.54 1.26
C ASP A 19 -0.48 -15.65 2.17
N ASP A 20 -1.42 -15.37 3.07
CA ASP A 20 -1.98 -16.39 3.96
C ASP A 20 -2.78 -17.45 3.18
N LEU A 21 -3.32 -17.10 2.00
CA LEU A 21 -4.02 -18.01 1.12
C LEU A 21 -3.06 -18.79 0.22
N GLY A 22 -2.86 -20.07 0.56
CA GLY A 22 -2.00 -20.99 -0.20
C GLY A 22 -2.36 -21.10 -1.70
N VAL A 23 -3.64 -20.99 -2.06
CA VAL A 23 -4.10 -21.01 -3.46
C VAL A 23 -3.57 -19.82 -4.25
N ILE A 24 -3.49 -18.64 -3.62
CA ILE A 24 -2.97 -17.43 -4.25
C ILE A 24 -1.47 -17.56 -4.44
N ASN A 25 -0.74 -18.03 -3.43
CA ASN A 25 0.69 -18.33 -3.53
C ASN A 25 1.01 -19.24 -4.74
N GLN A 26 0.21 -20.28 -4.98
CA GLN A 26 0.39 -21.18 -6.14
C GLN A 26 0.04 -20.49 -7.46
N GLY A 27 -1.02 -19.69 -7.49
CA GLY A 27 -1.38 -18.89 -8.67
C GLY A 27 -0.27 -17.91 -9.06
N VAL A 28 0.25 -17.15 -8.09
CA VAL A 28 1.38 -16.22 -8.30
C VAL A 28 2.63 -16.98 -8.75
N SER A 29 2.97 -18.09 -8.09
CA SER A 29 4.11 -18.92 -8.51
C SER A 29 3.99 -19.43 -9.95
N THR A 30 2.78 -19.74 -10.42
CA THR A 30 2.52 -20.15 -11.81
C THR A 30 2.75 -18.99 -12.79
N ILE A 31 2.32 -17.78 -12.42
CA ILE A 31 2.57 -16.57 -13.21
C ILE A 31 4.08 -16.31 -13.33
N LEU A 32 4.81 -16.37 -12.21
CA LEU A 32 6.26 -16.17 -12.18
C LEU A 32 7.00 -17.23 -13.01
N LYS A 33 6.56 -18.49 -12.96
CA LYS A 33 7.13 -19.56 -13.78
C LYS A 33 6.95 -19.28 -15.28
N ASN A 34 5.79 -18.78 -15.70
CA ASN A 34 5.54 -18.38 -17.09
C ASN A 34 6.39 -17.18 -17.54
N LEU A 35 6.97 -16.46 -16.58
CA LEU A 35 7.95 -15.39 -16.80
C LEU A 35 9.40 -15.89 -16.70
N ASN A 36 9.63 -17.20 -16.64
CA ASN A 36 10.96 -17.82 -16.46
C ASN A 36 11.65 -17.42 -15.14
N ILE A 37 10.87 -17.15 -14.09
CA ILE A 37 11.38 -16.97 -12.73
C ILE A 37 11.23 -18.29 -11.98
N GLU A 38 12.35 -18.97 -11.73
CA GLU A 38 12.34 -20.33 -11.16
C GLU A 38 12.54 -20.34 -9.63
N ASN A 39 13.37 -19.44 -9.10
CA ASN A 39 13.73 -19.43 -7.68
C ASN A 39 12.72 -18.61 -6.86
N VAL A 40 11.56 -19.23 -6.62
CA VAL A 40 10.39 -18.64 -5.95
C VAL A 40 10.18 -19.28 -4.57
N PHE A 41 10.12 -18.45 -3.55
CA PHE A 41 9.79 -18.83 -2.18
C PHE A 41 8.37 -18.37 -1.83
N LYS A 42 7.66 -19.18 -1.05
CA LYS A 42 6.28 -18.90 -0.62
C LYS A 42 6.21 -18.98 0.90
N VAL A 43 5.49 -18.06 1.51
CA VAL A 43 5.21 -18.04 2.95
C VAL A 43 3.77 -17.60 3.19
N GLN A 44 3.22 -17.99 4.34
CA GLN A 44 1.84 -17.65 4.75
C GLN A 44 1.77 -16.63 5.88
N TYR A 45 2.93 -16.18 6.37
CA TYR A 45 3.03 -15.27 7.51
C TYR A 45 4.04 -14.17 7.22
N CYS A 46 3.69 -12.92 7.57
CA CYS A 46 4.58 -11.76 7.40
C CYS A 46 5.88 -11.90 8.20
N ASP A 47 5.82 -12.45 9.42
CA ASP A 47 7.01 -12.69 10.25
C ASP A 47 7.99 -13.65 9.57
N GLU A 48 7.49 -14.73 8.97
CA GLU A 48 8.31 -15.67 8.20
C GLU A 48 8.91 -15.00 6.96
N ALA A 49 8.11 -14.17 6.27
CA ALA A 49 8.58 -13.41 5.11
C ALA A 49 9.78 -12.53 5.47
N TYR A 50 9.65 -11.75 6.55
CA TYR A 50 10.73 -10.88 7.02
C TYR A 50 11.96 -11.67 7.47
N LEU A 51 11.79 -12.79 8.18
CA LEU A 51 12.90 -13.65 8.59
C LEU A 51 13.67 -14.20 7.39
N LYS A 52 12.99 -14.62 6.32
CA LYS A 52 13.64 -15.07 5.08
C LYS A 52 14.39 -13.94 4.39
N ILE A 53 13.81 -12.74 4.28
CA ILE A 53 14.49 -11.57 3.69
C ILE A 53 15.74 -11.21 4.50
N LYS A 54 15.63 -11.20 5.83
CA LYS A 54 16.75 -10.91 6.73
C LYS A 54 17.86 -11.93 6.59
N LYS A 55 17.53 -13.22 6.59
CA LYS A 55 18.49 -14.31 6.44
C LYS A 55 19.18 -14.27 5.08
N ALA A 56 18.41 -14.12 4.00
CA ALA A 56 18.92 -14.01 2.63
C ALA A 56 19.97 -12.88 2.48
N LYS A 57 19.75 -11.73 3.12
CA LYS A 57 20.75 -10.64 3.16
C LYS A 57 22.02 -11.00 3.92
N LEU A 58 21.91 -11.73 5.04
CA LEU A 58 23.07 -12.20 5.81
C LEU A 58 23.88 -13.26 5.04
N ASP A 59 23.19 -14.09 4.26
CA ASP A 59 23.78 -15.15 3.44
C ASP A 59 24.35 -14.62 2.10
N ASN A 60 24.39 -13.29 1.88
CA ASN A 60 24.79 -12.63 0.63
C ASN A 60 24.00 -13.06 -0.62
N GLU A 61 22.75 -13.49 -0.43
CA GLU A 61 21.84 -13.86 -1.51
C GLU A 61 20.47 -13.17 -1.31
N PRO A 62 20.41 -11.83 -1.39
CA PRO A 62 19.18 -11.08 -1.12
C PRO A 62 18.05 -11.45 -2.10
N PHE A 63 16.81 -11.23 -1.67
CA PHE A 63 15.67 -11.30 -2.58
C PHE A 63 15.65 -10.07 -3.48
N ASP A 64 15.30 -10.27 -4.76
CA ASP A 64 15.16 -9.17 -5.72
C ASP A 64 13.76 -8.55 -5.66
N LEU A 65 12.76 -9.38 -5.36
CA LEU A 65 11.34 -9.00 -5.34
C LEU A 65 10.59 -9.69 -4.20
N LEU A 66 9.79 -8.89 -3.48
CA LEU A 66 8.72 -9.33 -2.59
C LEU A 66 7.36 -9.04 -3.25
N ILE A 67 6.52 -10.06 -3.38
CA ILE A 67 5.10 -9.92 -3.70
C ILE A 67 4.32 -10.28 -2.45
N THR A 68 3.54 -9.35 -1.90
CA THR A 68 2.83 -9.58 -0.64
C THR A 68 1.37 -9.16 -0.72
N ASP A 69 0.48 -9.93 -0.08
CA ASP A 69 -0.84 -9.42 0.29
C ASP A 69 -0.70 -8.32 1.35
N LEU A 70 -1.79 -7.59 1.58
CA LEU A 70 -1.95 -6.63 2.67
C LEU A 70 -2.75 -7.23 3.84
N SER A 71 -3.69 -8.12 3.56
CA SER A 71 -4.56 -8.75 4.54
C SER A 71 -3.98 -10.09 4.98
N PHE A 72 -3.80 -10.27 6.28
CA PHE A 72 -3.42 -11.54 6.88
C PHE A 72 -4.36 -11.83 8.06
N VAL A 73 -4.90 -13.03 8.10
CA VAL A 73 -5.74 -13.45 9.23
C VAL A 73 -4.84 -13.80 10.42
N CYS A 74 -5.07 -13.14 11.55
CA CYS A 74 -4.46 -13.54 12.81
C CYS A 74 -4.99 -14.92 13.20
N ASP A 75 -4.09 -15.88 13.38
CA ASP A 75 -4.40 -17.18 13.94
C ASP A 75 -3.94 -17.26 15.40
N HIS A 76 -3.94 -18.46 15.99
CA HIS A 76 -3.55 -18.66 17.38
C HIS A 76 -2.06 -18.42 17.65
N ARG A 77 -1.25 -18.13 16.63
CA ARG A 77 0.19 -17.88 16.77
C ARG A 77 0.42 -16.41 17.12
N GLU A 78 1.43 -16.15 17.94
CA GLU A 78 1.87 -14.79 18.19
C GLU A 78 2.51 -14.21 16.92
N GLN A 79 1.90 -13.17 16.36
CA GLN A 79 2.38 -12.49 15.14
C GLN A 79 2.78 -11.05 15.48
N LYS A 80 4.04 -10.69 15.18
CA LYS A 80 4.56 -9.32 15.39
C LYS A 80 4.20 -8.42 14.23
N LEU A 81 4.30 -8.95 13.00
CA LEU A 81 3.83 -8.30 11.80
C LEU A 81 2.45 -8.85 11.47
N LYS A 82 1.41 -8.03 11.62
CA LYS A 82 0.00 -8.47 11.51
C LYS A 82 -0.60 -8.21 10.13
N SER A 83 0.12 -7.48 9.28
CA SER A 83 -0.35 -7.08 7.97
C SER A 83 0.80 -6.97 6.97
N GLY A 84 0.45 -6.99 5.69
CA GLY A 84 1.41 -6.68 4.64
C GLY A 84 1.93 -5.24 4.71
N GLU A 85 1.13 -4.29 5.21
CA GLU A 85 1.57 -2.91 5.43
C GLU A 85 2.71 -2.84 6.48
N ASP A 86 2.62 -3.63 7.57
CA ASP A 86 3.68 -3.76 8.56
C ASP A 86 4.95 -4.37 7.95
N LEU A 87 4.79 -5.45 7.16
CA LEU A 87 5.89 -6.10 6.46
C LEU A 87 6.60 -5.14 5.50
N ILE A 88 5.84 -4.45 4.64
CA ILE A 88 6.37 -3.48 3.67
C ILE A 88 7.11 -2.36 4.39
N THR A 89 6.54 -1.82 5.46
CA THR A 89 7.17 -0.75 6.26
C THR A 89 8.53 -1.20 6.80
N LEU A 90 8.60 -2.41 7.35
CA LEU A 90 9.84 -2.94 7.91
C LEU A 90 10.87 -3.27 6.83
N VAL A 91 10.44 -3.89 5.72
CA VAL A 91 11.30 -4.20 4.57
C VAL A 91 11.89 -2.90 3.99
N ARG A 92 11.09 -1.86 3.81
CA ARG A 92 11.57 -0.56 3.32
C ARG A 92 12.61 0.07 4.25
N LYS A 93 12.43 -0.07 5.57
CA LYS A 93 13.38 0.46 6.55
C LYS A 93 14.72 -0.29 6.60
N LYS A 94 14.73 -1.60 6.34
CA LYS A 94 15.90 -2.48 6.58
C LYS A 94 16.55 -3.05 5.31
N HIS A 95 15.78 -3.11 4.23
CA HIS A 95 16.12 -3.73 2.95
C HIS A 95 15.53 -2.88 1.79
N PRO A 96 15.95 -1.61 1.65
CA PRO A 96 15.37 -0.68 0.67
C PRO A 96 15.55 -1.14 -0.79
N ASP A 97 16.56 -1.96 -1.07
CA ASP A 97 16.90 -2.44 -2.41
C ASP A 97 15.95 -3.54 -2.92
N VAL A 98 15.18 -4.19 -2.02
CA VAL A 98 14.23 -5.24 -2.40
C VAL A 98 13.05 -4.59 -3.11
N ASN A 99 12.73 -5.00 -4.33
CA ASN A 99 11.52 -4.51 -5.00
C ASN A 99 10.27 -5.04 -4.29
N VAL A 100 9.20 -4.25 -4.23
CA VAL A 100 7.96 -4.63 -3.55
C VAL A 100 6.76 -4.40 -4.46
N ILE A 101 5.98 -5.45 -4.68
CA ILE A 101 4.66 -5.40 -5.29
C ILE A 101 3.62 -5.80 -4.22
N ALA A 102 2.73 -4.87 -3.88
CA ALA A 102 1.54 -5.20 -3.12
C ALA A 102 0.52 -5.86 -4.07
N TYR A 103 0.07 -7.07 -3.74
CA TYR A 103 -0.95 -7.80 -4.50
C TYR A 103 -2.14 -8.06 -3.61
N SER A 104 -3.19 -7.24 -3.70
CA SER A 104 -4.28 -7.26 -2.71
C SER A 104 -5.66 -7.05 -3.31
N VAL A 105 -6.69 -7.58 -2.64
CA VAL A 105 -8.10 -7.30 -2.94
C VAL A 105 -8.50 -5.90 -2.45
N ASP A 106 -7.73 -5.33 -1.52
CA ASP A 106 -7.94 -3.97 -1.07
C ASP A 106 -7.64 -2.98 -2.19
N ASP A 107 -8.49 -2.00 -2.39
CA ASP A 107 -8.29 -0.93 -3.37
C ASP A 107 -8.58 0.46 -2.79
N ARG A 108 -8.61 0.56 -1.46
CA ARG A 108 -8.83 1.83 -0.75
C ARG A 108 -7.67 2.78 -1.05
N LEU A 109 -7.98 3.87 -1.74
CA LEU A 109 -7.00 4.83 -2.24
C LEU A 109 -6.06 5.38 -1.15
N GLN A 110 -6.56 5.58 0.08
CA GLN A 110 -5.74 6.06 1.19
C GLN A 110 -4.64 5.06 1.57
N GLN A 111 -4.96 3.77 1.61
CA GLN A 111 -3.97 2.73 1.89
C GLN A 111 -2.94 2.64 0.76
N VAL A 112 -3.41 2.67 -0.49
CA VAL A 112 -2.51 2.71 -1.65
C VAL A 112 -1.56 3.89 -1.56
N ARG A 113 -2.05 5.10 -1.27
CA ARG A 113 -1.22 6.31 -1.16
C ARG A 113 -0.17 6.19 -0.06
N ARG A 114 -0.50 5.61 1.10
CA ARG A 114 0.48 5.34 2.16
C ARG A 114 1.59 4.40 1.66
N LEU A 115 1.23 3.31 0.99
CA LEU A 115 2.23 2.37 0.46
C LEU A 115 3.08 2.99 -0.65
N VAL A 116 2.48 3.82 -1.52
CA VAL A 116 3.22 4.60 -2.53
C VAL A 116 4.22 5.56 -1.86
N ALA A 117 3.83 6.21 -0.76
CA ALA A 117 4.73 7.05 0.04
C ALA A 117 5.87 6.27 0.70
N LEU A 118 5.63 4.99 1.06
CA LEU A 118 6.69 4.06 1.49
C LEU A 118 7.60 3.61 0.34
N GLY A 119 7.29 3.95 -0.91
CA GLY A 119 8.13 3.62 -2.06
C GLY A 119 7.97 2.19 -2.56
N ILE A 120 6.76 1.61 -2.53
CA ILE A 120 6.50 0.37 -3.26
C ILE A 120 6.75 0.54 -4.76
N ASN A 121 7.17 -0.54 -5.43
CA ASN A 121 7.42 -0.55 -6.86
C ASN A 121 6.14 -0.86 -7.65
N GLY A 122 5.20 -1.58 -7.05
CA GLY A 122 3.89 -1.70 -7.67
C GLY A 122 2.75 -2.09 -6.75
N TYR A 123 1.54 -1.84 -7.24
CA TYR A 123 0.28 -2.24 -6.61
C TYR A 123 -0.61 -2.91 -7.64
N VAL A 124 -1.00 -4.16 -7.38
CA VAL A 124 -1.85 -4.94 -8.26
C VAL A 124 -3.11 -5.35 -7.52
N CYS A 125 -4.27 -5.05 -8.10
CA CYS A 125 -5.54 -5.50 -7.57
C CYS A 125 -5.76 -6.99 -7.86
N LYS A 126 -6.04 -7.78 -6.82
CA LYS A 126 -6.55 -9.15 -6.93
C LYS A 126 -8.00 -9.11 -7.43
N GLY A 127 -8.17 -9.13 -8.75
CA GLY A 127 -9.49 -9.11 -9.38
C GLY A 127 -9.49 -9.79 -10.74
N ARG A 128 -10.47 -9.46 -11.58
CA ARG A 128 -10.67 -10.07 -12.92
C ARG A 128 -9.40 -10.09 -13.77
N ASN A 129 -8.62 -9.01 -13.73
CA ASN A 129 -7.39 -8.85 -14.51
C ASN A 129 -6.12 -9.10 -13.68
N GLY A 130 -6.24 -9.54 -12.42
CA GLY A 130 -5.11 -9.57 -11.49
C GLY A 130 -3.95 -10.45 -11.97
N VAL A 131 -4.24 -11.51 -12.75
CA VAL A 131 -3.22 -12.39 -13.32
C VAL A 131 -2.39 -11.67 -14.39
N SER A 132 -3.04 -11.02 -15.35
CA SER A 132 -2.34 -10.30 -16.43
C SER A 132 -1.67 -9.04 -15.91
N GLU A 133 -2.32 -8.30 -15.00
CA GLU A 133 -1.76 -7.11 -14.36
C GLU A 133 -0.55 -7.44 -13.49
N LEU A 134 -0.56 -8.57 -12.76
CA LEU A 134 0.61 -9.00 -11.99
C LEU A 134 1.80 -9.34 -12.90
N SER A 135 1.53 -10.02 -14.02
CA SER A 135 2.58 -10.32 -15.01
C SER A 135 3.23 -9.04 -15.57
N GLN A 136 2.40 -8.06 -15.93
CA GLN A 136 2.86 -6.74 -16.38
C GLN A 136 3.62 -5.97 -15.28
N ALA A 137 3.15 -6.06 -14.04
CA ALA A 137 3.79 -5.42 -12.90
C ALA A 137 5.20 -5.98 -12.67
N VAL A 138 5.35 -7.30 -12.66
CA VAL A 138 6.65 -7.96 -12.49
C VAL A 138 7.64 -7.52 -13.58
N GLN A 139 7.20 -7.53 -14.85
CA GLN A 139 8.04 -7.06 -15.96
C GLN A 139 8.40 -5.58 -15.84
N SER A 140 7.43 -4.72 -15.54
CA SER A 140 7.65 -3.28 -15.41
C SER A 140 8.61 -2.95 -14.27
N VAL A 141 8.45 -3.62 -13.12
CA VAL A 141 9.30 -3.44 -11.94
C VAL A 141 10.71 -3.97 -12.19
N TYR A 142 10.85 -5.05 -12.95
CA TYR A 142 12.14 -5.53 -13.41
C TYR A 142 12.87 -4.50 -14.29
N GLU A 143 12.15 -3.80 -15.17
CA GLU A 143 12.68 -2.69 -15.98
C GLU A 143 12.94 -1.39 -15.18
N GLY A 144 12.80 -1.41 -13.86
CA GLY A 144 13.00 -0.25 -12.99
C GLY A 144 11.83 0.76 -13.01
N LYS A 145 10.69 0.40 -13.61
CA LYS A 145 9.48 1.24 -13.66
C LYS A 145 8.54 0.88 -12.52
N ARG A 146 7.70 1.84 -12.11
CA ARG A 146 6.58 1.54 -11.22
C ARG A 146 5.38 1.04 -12.00
N TYR A 147 4.61 0.14 -11.41
CA TYR A 147 3.35 -0.34 -11.99
C TYR A 147 2.21 -0.27 -10.99
N PHE A 148 1.10 0.34 -11.39
CA PHE A 148 -0.13 0.33 -10.61
C PHE A 148 -1.24 -0.17 -11.52
N SER A 149 -2.08 -1.10 -11.05
CA SER A 149 -3.27 -1.56 -11.79
C SER A 149 -4.04 -0.36 -12.35
N PRO A 150 -4.62 -0.42 -13.56
CA PRO A 150 -5.27 0.73 -14.21
C PRO A 150 -6.30 1.45 -13.34
N LYS A 151 -7.06 0.71 -12.53
CA LYS A 151 -8.02 1.26 -11.55
C LYS A 151 -7.32 2.14 -10.51
N ILE A 152 -6.19 1.69 -10.00
CA ILE A 152 -5.37 2.38 -9.00
C ILE A 152 -4.64 3.56 -9.63
N ALA A 153 -3.99 3.37 -10.78
CA ALA A 153 -3.30 4.43 -11.50
C ALA A 153 -4.24 5.62 -11.78
N LYS A 154 -5.45 5.34 -12.30
CA LYS A 154 -6.47 6.39 -12.53
C LYS A 154 -6.90 7.10 -11.24
N ALA A 155 -7.04 6.35 -10.14
CA ALA A 155 -7.40 6.93 -8.84
C ALA A 155 -6.27 7.78 -8.22
N LEU A 156 -5.01 7.45 -8.50
CA LEU A 156 -3.83 8.24 -8.12
C LEU A 156 -3.68 9.49 -9.00
N ASP A 157 -3.93 9.37 -10.31
CA ASP A 157 -3.82 10.46 -11.29
C ASP A 157 -4.95 11.49 -11.20
N ASN A 158 -6.08 11.12 -10.60
CA ASN A 158 -7.13 12.04 -10.21
C ASN A 158 -6.59 12.99 -9.12
N LYS A 159 -5.78 13.96 -9.56
CA LYS A 159 -5.33 15.17 -8.85
C LYS A 159 -6.50 16.10 -8.50
N SER A 160 -7.74 15.67 -8.66
CA SER A 160 -8.91 16.39 -8.14
C SER A 160 -9.09 16.09 -6.65
N ASN A 161 -8.43 16.92 -5.82
CA ASN A 161 -8.94 17.36 -4.52
C ASN A 161 -9.19 16.31 -3.43
N LEU A 162 -8.30 15.34 -3.19
CA LEU A 162 -8.35 14.51 -1.96
C LEU A 162 -7.02 14.54 -1.20
N GLU A 163 -6.35 15.69 -1.14
CA GLU A 163 -5.35 15.95 -0.11
C GLU A 163 -6.07 16.20 1.22
N ILE A 164 -6.44 15.10 1.88
CA ILE A 164 -6.76 15.08 3.30
C ILE A 164 -5.42 14.89 3.98
N ASP A 165 -4.87 15.95 4.57
CA ASP A 165 -3.58 15.89 5.25
C ASP A 165 -3.72 15.47 6.72
N ILE A 166 -2.60 15.41 7.44
CA ILE A 166 -2.57 15.03 8.86
C ILE A 166 -3.44 15.98 9.70
N PHE A 167 -3.47 17.27 9.35
CA PHE A 167 -4.29 18.25 10.03
C PHE A 167 -5.78 17.97 9.82
N ASP A 168 -6.18 17.60 8.60
CA ASP A 168 -7.55 17.22 8.29
C ASP A 168 -8.01 15.97 9.06
N VAL A 169 -7.14 14.96 9.17
CA VAL A 169 -7.42 13.75 9.97
C VAL A 169 -7.57 14.11 11.45
N GLU A 170 -6.68 14.92 12.00
CA GLU A 170 -6.74 15.32 13.40
C GLU A 170 -7.98 16.17 13.70
N LEU A 171 -8.38 17.05 12.78
CA LEU A 171 -9.61 17.82 12.84
C LEU A 171 -10.84 16.90 12.88
N LEU A 172 -10.93 15.96 11.94
CA LEU A 172 -12.04 14.99 11.89
C LEU A 172 -12.08 14.11 13.16
N ARG A 173 -10.93 13.73 13.72
CA ARG A 173 -10.86 12.93 14.95
C ARG A 173 -11.36 13.70 16.17
N ASN A 174 -11.02 14.99 16.31
CA ASN A 174 -11.52 15.77 17.43
C ASN A 174 -13.04 16.00 17.33
N ILE A 175 -13.58 16.17 16.12
CA ILE A 175 -15.03 16.27 15.91
C ILE A 175 -15.72 14.94 16.23
N SER A 176 -15.13 13.81 15.86
CA SER A 176 -15.74 12.48 16.08
C SER A 176 -15.87 12.10 17.55
N ILE A 177 -15.03 12.67 18.42
CA ILE A 177 -15.11 12.53 19.89
C ILE A 177 -15.95 13.63 20.55
N GLY A 178 -16.63 14.48 19.77
CA GLY A 178 -17.61 15.45 20.25
C GLY A 178 -17.09 16.84 20.61
N LYS A 179 -15.85 17.20 20.23
CA LYS A 179 -15.33 18.55 20.50
C LYS A 179 -15.97 19.61 19.61
N SER A 180 -16.24 20.78 20.18
CA SER A 180 -16.69 21.96 19.44
C SER A 180 -15.56 22.56 18.60
N GLN A 181 -15.90 23.41 17.62
CA GLN A 181 -14.90 24.06 16.79
C GLN A 181 -14.05 25.05 17.59
N GLU A 182 -14.61 25.65 18.64
CA GLU A 182 -13.92 26.52 19.59
C GLU A 182 -12.88 25.73 20.41
N GLU A 183 -13.24 24.54 20.90
CA GLU A 183 -12.31 23.66 21.61
C GLU A 183 -11.17 23.20 20.70
N ILE A 184 -11.47 22.85 19.45
CA ILE A 184 -10.47 22.43 18.46
C ILE A 184 -9.51 23.58 18.12
N SER A 185 -10.04 24.79 17.96
CA SER A 185 -9.27 26.03 17.76
C SER A 185 -8.28 26.25 18.91
N ALA A 186 -8.72 26.10 20.17
CA ALA A 186 -7.85 26.21 21.33
C ALA A 186 -6.72 25.15 21.32
N ILE A 187 -7.06 23.89 21.04
CA ILE A 187 -6.09 22.77 20.97
C ILE A 187 -5.03 23.02 19.89
N PHE A 188 -5.44 23.46 18.70
CA PHE A 188 -4.52 23.69 17.60
C PHE A 188 -3.63 24.92 17.82
N LYS A 189 -4.12 25.94 18.53
CA LYS A 189 -3.29 27.08 18.96
C LYS A 189 -2.21 26.65 19.95
N GLU A 190 -2.57 25.84 20.94
CA GLU A 190 -1.63 25.31 21.93
C GLU A 190 -0.53 24.47 21.29
N LYS A 191 -0.87 23.71 20.24
CA LYS A 191 0.09 22.93 19.44
C LYS A 191 0.93 23.75 18.45
N GLY A 192 0.73 25.07 18.37
CA GLY A 192 1.46 25.94 17.45
C GLY A 192 1.09 25.75 15.96
N ALA A 193 -0.10 25.22 15.66
CA ALA A 193 -0.54 25.02 14.28
C ALA A 193 -0.90 26.36 13.61
N SER A 194 -0.45 26.54 12.36
CA SER A 194 -0.67 27.77 11.59
C SER A 194 -2.14 28.00 11.20
N ALA A 195 -2.93 26.94 11.06
CA ALA A 195 -4.34 26.98 10.67
C ALA A 195 -5.30 26.81 11.88
N SER A 196 -5.03 27.50 12.98
CA SER A 196 -5.68 27.27 14.28
C SER A 196 -6.82 28.24 14.64
N SER A 197 -7.18 29.17 13.76
CA SER A 197 -8.34 30.04 13.99
C SER A 197 -9.66 29.32 13.72
N LEU A 198 -10.75 29.77 14.37
CA LEU A 198 -12.11 29.26 14.13
C LEU A 198 -12.47 29.31 12.63
N SER A 199 -12.21 30.44 11.98
CA SER A 199 -12.45 30.63 10.54
C SER A 199 -11.61 29.71 9.65
N SER A 200 -10.40 29.34 10.07
CA SER A 200 -9.55 28.40 9.34
C SER A 200 -10.12 26.99 9.45
N ILE A 201 -10.56 26.60 10.65
CA ILE A 201 -11.22 25.31 10.91
C ILE A 201 -12.52 25.18 10.12
N GLU A 202 -13.37 26.21 10.11
CA GLU A 202 -14.61 26.22 9.32
C GLU A 202 -14.35 26.07 7.82
N LYS A 203 -13.39 26.84 7.27
CA LYS A 203 -12.99 26.73 5.87
C LYS A 203 -12.48 25.32 5.54
N ARG A 204 -11.67 24.76 6.44
CA ARG A 204 -11.13 23.40 6.30
C ARG A 204 -12.25 22.35 6.31
N LEU A 205 -13.20 22.46 7.25
CA LEU A 205 -14.37 21.59 7.33
C LEU A 205 -15.24 21.65 6.08
N ASN A 206 -15.51 22.85 5.56
CA ASN A 206 -16.30 23.02 4.35
C ASN A 206 -15.58 22.45 3.12
N LYS A 207 -14.26 22.65 3.03
CA LYS A 207 -13.43 21.99 2.02
C LYS A 207 -13.59 20.47 2.12
N LEU A 208 -13.44 19.88 3.31
CA LEU A 208 -13.59 18.43 3.51
C LEU A 208 -15.00 17.92 3.17
N LYS A 209 -16.06 18.67 3.49
CA LYS A 209 -17.44 18.33 3.08
C LYS A 209 -17.58 18.26 1.57
N ILE A 210 -17.03 19.25 0.85
CA ILE A 210 -17.06 19.26 -0.62
C ILE A 210 -16.24 18.09 -1.18
N GLN A 211 -15.02 17.90 -0.67
CA GLN A 211 -14.10 16.85 -1.13
C GLN A 211 -14.66 15.44 -0.94
N LEU A 212 -15.32 15.20 0.19
CA LEU A 212 -15.93 13.91 0.53
C LEU A 212 -17.41 13.82 0.12
N ASN A 213 -17.92 14.80 -0.64
CA ASN A 213 -19.32 14.86 -1.07
C ASN A 213 -20.32 14.62 0.08
N SER A 214 -20.02 15.20 1.23
CA SER A 214 -20.82 15.08 2.44
C SER A 214 -21.90 16.16 2.50
N LYS A 215 -23.06 15.78 3.05
CA LYS A 215 -24.24 16.64 3.19
C LYS A 215 -24.19 17.48 4.46
N ASN A 216 -23.52 16.98 5.50
CA ASN A 216 -23.42 17.64 6.80
C ASN A 216 -22.24 17.04 7.59
N THR A 217 -21.91 17.63 8.74
CA THR A 217 -20.77 17.16 9.54
C THR A 217 -20.92 15.71 10.00
N ILE A 218 -22.14 15.24 10.29
CA ILE A 218 -22.38 13.84 10.70
C ILE A 218 -22.06 12.88 9.55
N HIS A 219 -22.56 13.16 8.35
CA HIS A 219 -22.27 12.38 7.15
C HIS A 219 -20.78 12.43 6.82
N LEU A 220 -20.10 13.56 7.08
CA LEU A 220 -18.65 13.68 6.88
C LEU A 220 -17.88 12.73 7.80
N ILE A 221 -18.27 12.66 9.07
CA ILE A 221 -17.64 11.76 10.05
C ILE A 221 -17.92 10.29 9.72
N ALA A 222 -19.13 9.95 9.27
CA ALA A 222 -19.45 8.59 8.82
C ALA A 222 -18.55 8.17 7.65
N ILE A 223 -18.46 9.00 6.60
CA ILE A 223 -17.57 8.75 5.45
C ILE A 223 -16.12 8.62 5.90
N ALA A 224 -15.65 9.48 6.81
CA ALA A 224 -14.27 9.44 7.29
C ALA A 224 -13.93 8.14 8.04
N LYS A 225 -14.88 7.58 8.80
CA LYS A 225 -14.74 6.26 9.46
C LYS A 225 -14.74 5.12 8.44
N ASP A 226 -15.66 5.14 7.47
CA ASP A 226 -15.74 4.12 6.41
C ASP A 226 -14.47 4.08 5.55
N LEU A 227 -13.86 5.24 5.32
CA LEU A 227 -12.58 5.38 4.63
C LEU A 227 -11.35 5.01 5.51
N GLY A 228 -11.55 4.72 6.79
CA GLY A 228 -10.48 4.42 7.75
C GLY A 228 -9.54 5.61 8.01
N LEU A 229 -10.03 6.84 7.85
CA LEU A 229 -9.27 8.05 8.17
C LEU A 229 -9.19 8.29 9.68
N ILE A 230 -10.27 7.96 10.41
CA ILE A 230 -10.42 8.19 11.85
C ILE A 230 -11.06 7.01 12.56
#